data_AF-I0JHR6-F1
#
_entry.id   AF-I0JHR6-F1
#
_cell.length_a   1.000
_cell.length_b   1.000
_cell.length_c   1.000
_cell.angle_alpha   90.00
_cell.angle_beta   90.00
_cell.angle_gamma   90.00
#
_symmetry.space_group_name_H-M   'P 1'
#
loop_
_entity.id
_entity.type
_entity.pdbx_description
1 polymer ?
#
loop_
_entity_poly.entity_id
_entity_poly.type
_entity_poly.pdbx_seq_one_letter_code
_entity_poly.pdbx_strand_id
1 'polypeptide(L)' 'MENTTYRTGDSVPEDGTYKVVSRIDGGELNKDDTEIMIEKGQPFPNSPSTDKEANWTKA' A
#
# COMPACT_ATOMS: atom_id res chain seq x y z
N MET A 1 13.67 13.35 0.64
CA MET A 1 13.27 11.94 0.45
C MET A 1 11.87 12.01 -0.10
N GLU A 2 11.67 11.56 -1.34
CA GLU A 2 10.35 11.59 -1.95
C GLU A 2 9.49 10.54 -1.26
N ASN A 3 8.44 10.96 -0.55
CA ASN A 3 7.45 10.07 0.03
C ASN A 3 6.56 9.57 -1.12
N THR A 4 7.11 8.70 -1.97
CA THR A 4 6.37 8.14 -3.10
C THR A 4 5.29 7.24 -2.55
N THR A 5 4.05 7.69 -2.73
CA THR A 5 2.86 6.94 -2.37
C THR A 5 2.28 6.31 -3.63
N TYR A 6 1.97 5.03 -3.56
CA TYR A 6 1.40 4.25 -4.64
C TYR A 6 -0.04 3.90 -4.32
N ARG A 7 -0.93 3.87 -5.31
CA ARG A 7 -2.33 3.53 -5.07
C ARG A 7 -2.57 2.04 -5.29
N THR A 8 -3.63 1.52 -4.70
CA THR A 8 -4.14 0.19 -5.06
C THR A 8 -4.35 0.12 -6.56
N GLY A 9 -3.87 -0.96 -7.19
CA GLY A 9 -3.88 -1.14 -8.64
C GLY A 9 -2.65 -0.58 -9.39
N ASP A 10 -1.84 0.32 -8.80
CA ASP A 10 -0.58 0.75 -9.43
C ASP A 10 0.41 -0.41 -9.55
N SER A 11 1.26 -0.38 -10.56
CA SER A 11 2.34 -1.37 -10.70
C SER A 11 3.48 -1.06 -9.74
N VAL A 12 3.90 -2.08 -9.00
CA VAL A 12 5.01 -2.00 -8.07
C VAL A 12 6.33 -1.77 -8.83
N PRO A 13 7.08 -0.70 -8.54
CA PRO A 13 8.27 -0.34 -9.32
C PRO A 13 9.48 -1.24 -9.04
N GLU A 14 9.58 -1.76 -7.82
CA GLU A 14 10.67 -2.61 -7.34
C GLU A 14 10.15 -3.58 -6.28
N ASP A 15 10.77 -4.74 -6.17
CA ASP A 15 10.49 -5.67 -5.09
C ASP A 15 10.76 -5.04 -3.73
N GLY A 16 9.85 -5.30 -2.79
CA GLY A 16 10.02 -4.81 -1.44
C GLY A 16 8.80 -4.96 -0.57
N THR A 17 8.97 -4.59 0.70
CA THR A 17 7.89 -4.48 1.65
C THR A 17 7.23 -3.12 1.52
N TYR A 18 5.91 -3.11 1.41
CA TYR A 18 5.09 -1.93 1.34
C TYR A 18 4.08 -1.92 2.47
N LYS A 19 3.84 -0.74 3.04
CA LYS A 19 2.87 -0.54 4.10
C LYS A 19 1.79 0.44 3.69
N VAL A 20 0.60 0.22 4.21
CA VAL A 20 -0.52 1.13 3.99
C VAL A 20 -0.33 2.41 4.81
N VAL A 21 -0.41 3.58 4.17
CA VAL A 21 -0.28 4.90 4.84
C VAL A 21 -1.55 5.71 4.92
N SER A 22 -2.54 5.43 4.05
CA SER A 22 -3.88 6.03 4.16
C SER A 22 -4.88 5.29 3.29
N ARG A 23 -6.17 5.33 3.64
CA ARG A 23 -7.24 4.84 2.76
C ARG A 23 -7.61 5.89 1.73
N ILE A 24 -7.90 5.45 0.51
CA ILE A 24 -8.34 6.36 -0.57
C ILE A 24 -9.77 6.87 -0.30
N ASP A 25 -10.60 6.02 0.31
CA ASP A 25 -11.98 6.29 0.74
C ASP A 25 -12.07 7.25 1.95
N GLY A 26 -10.95 7.66 2.55
CA GLY A 26 -10.95 8.58 3.70
C GLY A 26 -11.32 7.96 5.05
N GLY A 27 -11.55 6.65 5.10
CA GLY A 27 -11.75 5.91 6.34
C GLY A 27 -10.48 5.80 7.20
N GLU A 28 -10.66 5.53 8.49
CA GLU A 28 -9.54 5.30 9.41
C GLU A 28 -8.71 4.07 9.00
N LEU A 29 -7.39 4.18 9.16
CA LEU A 29 -6.50 3.04 9.12
C LEU A 29 -6.58 2.29 10.43
N ASN A 30 -6.63 0.96 10.36
CA ASN A 30 -6.27 0.15 11.52
C ASN A 30 -4.79 0.41 11.84
N LYS A 31 -4.47 0.59 13.12
CA LYS A 31 -3.12 0.94 13.61
C LYS A 31 -2.12 -0.21 13.47
N ASP A 32 -2.56 -1.39 13.05
CA ASP A 32 -1.66 -2.48 12.70
C ASP A 32 -0.97 -2.12 11.38
N ASP A 33 0.33 -1.78 11.47
CA ASP A 33 1.23 -1.61 10.33
C ASP A 33 1.06 -2.79 9.37
N THR A 34 0.22 -2.60 8.34
CA THR A 34 -0.15 -3.68 7.44
C THR A 34 0.89 -3.72 6.33
N GLU A 35 2.03 -4.33 6.66
CA GLU A 35 3.17 -4.53 5.78
C GLU A 35 2.98 -5.80 4.94
N ILE A 36 3.16 -5.68 3.63
CA ILE A 36 3.15 -6.84 2.72
C ILE A 36 4.32 -6.75 1.75
N MET A 37 4.89 -7.90 1.42
CA MET A 37 5.89 -8.01 0.37
C MET A 37 5.19 -8.09 -0.98
N ILE A 38 5.56 -7.22 -1.90
CA ILE A 38 5.01 -7.21 -3.25
C ILE A 38 6.17 -7.19 -4.25
N GLU A 39 6.08 -8.04 -5.25
CA GLU A 39 7.08 -8.14 -6.30
C GLU A 39 6.91 -7.06 -7.35
N LYS A 40 8.02 -6.66 -7.96
CA LYS A 40 8.02 -5.71 -9.08
C LYS A 40 7.06 -6.14 -10.19
N GLY A 41 6.27 -5.19 -10.69
CA GLY A 41 5.33 -5.40 -11.78
C GLY A 41 3.99 -6.01 -11.35
N GLN A 42 3.85 -6.47 -10.10
CA GLN A 42 2.54 -6.78 -9.55
C GLN A 42 1.76 -5.50 -9.25
N PRO A 43 0.43 -5.51 -9.34
CA PRO A 43 -0.39 -4.40 -8.87
C PRO A 43 -0.41 -4.38 -7.33
N PHE A 44 -0.42 -3.18 -6.75
CA PHE A 44 -0.68 -3.02 -5.31
C PHE A 44 -2.06 -3.58 -4.96
N PRO A 45 -2.17 -4.52 -4.01
CA PRO A 45 -3.46 -5.07 -3.62
C PRO A 45 -4.23 -4.07 -2.74
N ASN A 46 -5.48 -4.43 -2.44
CA ASN A 46 -6.27 -3.75 -1.43
C ASN A 46 -5.61 -3.91 -0.04
N SER A 47 -5.91 -2.98 0.87
CA SER A 47 -5.45 -3.04 2.26
C SER A 47 -5.83 -4.37 2.91
N PRO A 48 -4.90 -5.19 3.42
CA PRO A 48 -5.21 -6.52 3.98
C PRO A 48 -6.12 -6.44 5.21
N SER A 49 -6.06 -5.34 5.95
CA SER A 49 -6.84 -5.09 7.16
C SER A 49 -8.27 -4.63 6.90
N THR A 50 -8.56 -4.09 5.71
CA THR A 50 -9.87 -3.48 5.41
C THR A 50 -10.48 -3.96 4.09
N ASP A 51 -9.73 -4.68 3.27
CA ASP A 51 -10.07 -5.07 1.90
C ASP A 51 -10.42 -3.86 1.00
N LYS A 52 -9.99 -2.64 1.38
CA LYS A 52 -10.28 -1.39 0.66
C LYS A 52 -9.06 -0.82 -0.05
N GLU A 53 -9.35 0.00 -1.06
CA GLU A 53 -8.33 0.77 -1.77
C GLU A 53 -7.60 1.72 -0.82
N ALA A 54 -6.28 1.66 -0.89
CA ALA A 54 -5.40 2.40 -0.01
C ALA A 54 -4.15 2.89 -0.75
N ASN A 55 -3.48 3.86 -0.12
CA ASN A 55 -2.18 4.36 -0.50
C ASN A 55 -1.12 3.57 0.25
N TRP A 56 -0.10 3.17 -0.49
CA TRP A 56 1.03 2.35 -0.09
C TRP A 56 2.30 3.19 -0.11
N THR A 57 3.20 2.97 0.84
CA THR A 57 4.57 3.48 0.79
C THR A 57 5.52 2.31 0.94
N LYS A 58 6.73 2.43 0.39
CA LYS A 58 7.81 1.48 0.74
C LYS A 58 8.10 1.61 2.24
N ALA A 59 8.10 0.47 2.94
CA ALA A 59 8.32 0.41 4.38
C ALA A 59 9.77 0.77 4.75
#